data_AF-A0A832M2M3-F1
#
_entry.id   AF-A0A832M2M3-F1
#
_cell.length_a   1.000
_cell.length_b   1.000
_cell.length_c   1.000
_cell.angle_alpha   90.00
_cell.angle_beta   90.00
_cell.angle_gamma   90.00
#
_symmetry.space_group_name_H-M   'P 1'
#
loop_
_entity.id
_entity.type
_entity.pdbx_description
1 polymer ?
#
loop_
_entity_poly.entity_id
_entity_poly.type
_entity_poly.pdbx_seq_one_letter_code
_entity_poly.pdbx_strand_id
1 'polypeptide(L)'
;MVEDLGKRHLFIREKSFLYMPSYWTLSGTLENWMVALERGVWGVSERAKGLWAKVQPGDVVVFYATGAGVIGYGTVEGKFESSELLWPKEKVE
;
A
#
# COMPACT_ATOMS: atom_id res chain seq x y z
N MET A 1 17.23 -35.55 20.11
CA MET A 1 16.28 -35.59 18.97
C MET A 1 16.16 -34.17 18.47
N VAL A 2 16.62 -33.87 17.26
CA VAL A 2 16.48 -32.54 16.65
C VAL A 2 15.23 -32.61 15.78
N GLU A 3 14.22 -31.83 16.11
CA GLU A 3 13.02 -31.69 15.27
C GLU A 3 13.41 -31.00 13.97
N ASP A 4 13.30 -31.72 12.86
CA ASP A 4 13.49 -31.18 11.51
C ASP A 4 12.30 -30.24 11.19
N LEU A 5 12.51 -28.94 11.38
CA LEU A 5 11.60 -27.91 10.89
C LEU A 5 11.71 -27.88 9.35
N GLY A 6 10.83 -28.64 8.70
CA GLY A 6 10.79 -28.85 7.25
C GLY A 6 11.11 -27.57 6.46
N LYS A 7 12.24 -27.61 5.73
CA LYS A 7 12.80 -26.45 5.03
C LYS A 7 11.91 -26.04 3.86
N ARG A 8 11.13 -24.98 4.04
CA ARG A 8 10.28 -24.38 3.00
C ARG A 8 11.16 -23.49 2.10
N HIS A 9 11.27 -23.84 0.83
CA HIS A 9 12.01 -23.08 -0.18
C HIS A 9 11.04 -22.50 -1.20
N LEU A 10 11.36 -21.32 -1.75
CA LEU A 10 10.61 -20.68 -2.82
C LEU A 10 11.50 -20.59 -4.06
N PHE A 11 10.94 -20.92 -5.22
CA PHE A 11 11.59 -20.64 -6.51
C PHE A 11 11.30 -19.18 -6.89
N ILE A 12 12.34 -18.39 -7.06
CA ILE A 12 12.24 -17.02 -7.58
C ILE A 12 12.91 -16.95 -8.95
N ARG A 13 12.32 -16.18 -9.86
CA ARG A 13 12.88 -15.91 -11.19
C ARG A 13 12.99 -14.41 -11.36
N GLU A 14 14.18 -13.96 -11.74
CA GLU A 14 14.41 -12.56 -12.10
C GLU A 14 13.61 -12.20 -13.35
N LYS A 15 12.78 -11.15 -13.27
CA LYS A 15 12.23 -10.47 -14.44
C LYS A 15 13.16 -9.30 -14.77
N SER A 16 13.90 -9.42 -15.87
CA SER A 16 14.68 -8.31 -16.42
C SER A 16 13.71 -7.23 -16.92
N PHE A 17 13.63 -6.10 -16.22
CA PHE A 17 12.89 -4.91 -16.67
C PHE A 17 13.74 -3.67 -16.44
N LEU A 18 13.65 -2.72 -17.38
CA LEU A 18 14.32 -1.40 -17.34
C LEU A 18 13.82 -0.52 -16.17
N TYR A 19 12.81 -0.98 -15.42
CA TYR A 19 12.22 -0.34 -14.25
C TYR A 19 11.73 -1.43 -13.29
N MET A 20 12.28 -1.46 -12.07
CA MET A 20 11.73 -2.29 -10.99
C MET A 20 10.71 -1.46 -10.22
N PRO A 21 9.46 -1.94 -10.06
CA PRO A 21 8.47 -1.22 -9.28
C PRO A 21 8.92 -1.14 -7.82
N SER A 22 8.71 0.02 -7.22
CA SER A 22 8.87 0.18 -5.77
C SER A 22 7.68 -0.44 -5.06
N TYR A 23 7.91 -0.85 -3.81
CA TYR A 23 6.87 -1.43 -2.96
C TYR A 23 6.57 -0.47 -1.81
N TRP A 24 5.29 -0.16 -1.64
CA TRP A 24 4.81 0.78 -0.62
C TRP A 24 3.84 0.09 0.30
N THR A 25 3.91 0.41 1.59
CA THR A 25 2.86 0.02 2.54
C THR A 25 1.93 1.19 2.75
N LEU A 26 0.66 0.99 2.42
CA LEU A 26 -0.41 1.91 2.77
C LEU A 26 -0.94 1.46 4.12
N SER A 27 -0.94 2.33 5.13
CA SER A 27 -1.30 1.97 6.50
C SER A 27 -2.46 2.83 7.00
N GLY A 28 -3.53 2.19 7.44
CA GLY A 28 -4.70 2.86 7.99
C GLY A 28 -5.65 1.91 8.72
N THR A 29 -6.77 2.43 9.19
CA THR A 29 -7.81 1.62 9.85
C THR A 29 -8.60 0.80 8.83
N LEU A 30 -9.33 -0.23 9.29
CA LEU A 30 -10.27 -0.96 8.43
C LEU A 30 -11.33 -0.03 7.82
N GLU A 31 -11.79 0.96 8.57
CA GLU A 31 -12.76 1.97 8.10
C GLU A 31 -12.21 2.77 6.91
N ASN A 32 -10.95 3.22 6.95
CA ASN A 32 -10.32 3.90 5.82
C ASN A 32 -10.18 2.95 4.62
N TRP A 33 -9.85 1.68 4.86
CA TRP A 33 -9.72 0.68 3.80
C TRP A 33 -11.05 0.38 3.10
N MET A 34 -12.17 0.34 3.82
CA MET A 34 -13.48 0.17 3.20
C MET A 34 -13.77 1.30 2.20
N VAL A 35 -13.55 2.55 2.61
CA VAL A 35 -13.72 3.73 1.73
C VAL A 35 -12.74 3.70 0.56
N ALA A 36 -11.48 3.36 0.81
CA ALA A 36 -10.44 3.35 -0.20
C ALA A 36 -10.69 2.31 -1.29
N LEU A 37 -11.12 1.10 -0.91
CA LEU A 37 -11.43 0.03 -1.86
C LEU A 37 -12.72 0.30 -2.64
N GLU A 38 -13.72 0.93 -2.01
CA GLU A 38 -14.94 1.35 -2.69
C GLU A 38 -14.66 2.44 -3.75
N ARG A 39 -13.79 3.40 -3.43
CA ARG A 39 -13.50 4.56 -4.31
C ARG A 39 -12.32 4.34 -5.25
N GLY A 40 -11.47 3.35 -4.99
CA GLY A 40 -10.19 3.17 -5.69
C GLY A 40 -9.15 4.25 -5.38
N VAL A 41 -9.25 4.92 -4.23
CA VAL A 41 -8.41 6.08 -3.88
C VAL A 41 -7.83 5.92 -2.47
N TRP A 42 -6.53 6.23 -2.33
CA TRP A 42 -5.87 6.31 -1.03
C TRP A 42 -5.28 7.71 -0.80
N GLY A 43 -5.76 8.38 0.24
CA GLY A 43 -5.24 9.68 0.68
C GLY A 43 -4.03 9.55 1.60
N VAL A 44 -3.18 10.56 1.61
CA VAL A 44 -2.05 10.68 2.54
C VAL A 44 -2.11 12.00 3.28
N SER A 45 -1.59 12.04 4.50
CA SER A 45 -1.43 13.32 5.21
C SER A 45 -0.25 14.12 4.65
N GLU A 46 -0.20 15.43 4.93
CA GLU A 46 0.91 16.31 4.54
C GLU A 46 2.29 15.78 4.99
N ARG A 47 2.35 15.10 6.14
CA ARG A 47 3.58 14.49 6.65
C ARG A 47 4.17 13.44 5.70
N ALA A 48 3.33 12.79 4.89
CA ALA A 48 3.72 11.77 3.93
C ALA A 48 3.87 12.29 2.49
N LYS A 49 3.72 13.61 2.27
CA LYS A 49 3.84 14.24 0.93
C LYS A 49 5.15 13.89 0.23
N GLY A 50 6.27 13.87 0.97
CA GLY A 50 7.59 13.50 0.42
C GLY A 50 7.70 12.04 -0.02
N LEU A 51 6.95 11.12 0.60
CA LEU A 51 6.86 9.72 0.16
C LEU A 51 5.94 9.58 -1.04
N TRP A 52 4.76 10.21 -0.98
CA TRP A 52 3.80 10.25 -2.09
C TRP A 52 4.40 10.84 -3.38
N ALA A 53 5.27 11.84 -3.26
CA ALA A 53 5.98 12.41 -4.40
C ALA A 53 6.83 11.38 -5.16
N LYS A 54 7.35 10.35 -4.47
CA LYS A 54 8.20 9.30 -5.07
C LYS A 54 7.39 8.19 -5.74
N VAL A 55 6.15 7.95 -5.32
CA VAL A 55 5.27 6.93 -5.89
C VAL A 55 5.05 7.18 -7.38
N GLN A 56 5.16 6.13 -8.20
CA GLN A 56 4.94 6.15 -9.64
C GLN A 56 3.85 5.16 -10.06
N PRO A 57 3.18 5.40 -11.20
CA PRO A 57 2.36 4.38 -11.84
C PRO A 57 3.14 3.08 -12.05
N GLY A 58 2.52 1.94 -11.75
CA GLY A 58 3.13 0.62 -11.82
C GLY A 58 3.81 0.17 -10.52
N ASP A 59 4.01 1.05 -9.53
CA ASP A 59 4.46 0.65 -8.20
C ASP A 59 3.45 -0.29 -7.53
N VAL A 60 3.94 -1.19 -6.68
CA VAL A 60 3.10 -2.12 -5.92
C VAL A 60 2.78 -1.52 -4.56
N VAL A 61 1.50 -1.57 -4.17
CA VAL A 61 1.02 -1.13 -2.87
C VAL A 61 0.50 -2.32 -2.09
N VAL A 62 0.92 -2.43 -0.83
CA VAL A 62 0.44 -3.43 0.13
C VAL A 62 -0.54 -2.74 1.07
N PHE A 63 -1.71 -3.35 1.25
CA PHE A 63 -2.79 -2.81 2.06
C PHE A 63 -2.62 -3.30 3.49
N TYR A 64 -2.18 -2.43 4.39
CA TYR A 64 -1.99 -2.74 5.80
C TYR A 64 -3.09 -2.09 6.65
N ALA A 65 -3.91 -2.92 7.28
CA ALA A 65 -4.93 -2.48 8.23
C ALA A 65 -4.39 -2.60 9.65
N THR A 66 -4.31 -1.48 10.37
CA THR A 66 -3.89 -1.46 11.78
C THR A 66 -4.78 -2.36 12.62
N GLY A 67 -4.17 -3.32 13.32
CA GLY A 67 -4.87 -4.33 14.14
C GLY A 67 -5.29 -5.60 13.39
N ALA A 68 -5.24 -5.63 12.05
CA ALA A 68 -5.57 -6.82 11.25
C ALA A 68 -4.38 -7.34 10.42
N GLY A 69 -3.41 -6.49 10.10
CA GLY A 69 -2.24 -6.85 9.29
C GLY A 69 -2.45 -6.58 7.80
N VAL A 70 -1.78 -7.35 6.94
CA VAL A 70 -1.92 -7.22 5.49
C VAL A 70 -3.25 -7.81 5.04
N ILE A 71 -4.06 -7.00 4.37
CA ILE A 71 -5.41 -7.38 3.90
C ILE A 71 -5.51 -7.47 2.37
N GLY A 72 -4.44 -7.12 1.65
CA GLY A 72 -4.43 -7.17 0.18
C GLY A 72 -3.22 -6.44 -0.41
N TYR A 73 -3.22 -6.33 -1.73
CA TYR A 73 -2.25 -5.56 -2.50
C TYR A 73 -2.86 -5.09 -3.83
N GLY A 74 -2.21 -4.13 -4.46
CA GLY A 74 -2.59 -3.60 -5.77
C GLY A 74 -1.43 -2.91 -6.46
N THR A 75 -1.72 -2.31 -7.60
CA THR A 75 -0.77 -1.50 -8.38
C THR A 75 -1.25 -0.07 -8.46
N VAL A 76 -0.33 0.89 -8.37
CA VAL A 76 -0.66 2.31 -8.54
C VAL A 76 -0.97 2.58 -10.00
N GLU A 77 -2.16 3.09 -10.30
CA GLU A 77 -2.53 3.52 -11.66
C GLU A 77 -2.11 4.97 -11.93
N GLY A 78 -2.13 5.83 -10.91
CA GLY A 78 -1.82 7.24 -11.01
C GLY A 78 -1.88 7.95 -9.66
N LYS A 79 -1.67 9.26 -9.67
CA LYS A 79 -1.80 10.11 -8.47
C LYS A 79 -2.29 11.50 -8.84
N PHE A 80 -3.04 12.12 -7.95
CA PHE A 80 -3.58 13.48 -8.10
C PHE A 80 -3.64 14.17 -6.73
N GLU A 81 -3.69 15.50 -6.73
CA GLU A 81 -3.94 16.30 -5.54
C GLU A 81 -5.42 16.72 -5.52
N SER A 82 -6.05 16.68 -4.34
CA SER A 82 -7.42 17.14 -4.12
C SER A 82 -7.56 17.73 -2.72
N SER A 83 -8.45 18.70 -2.57
CA SER A 83 -8.83 19.29 -1.27
C SER A 83 -10.10 18.65 -0.69
N GLU A 84 -10.70 17.67 -1.37
CA GLU A 84 -11.88 16.96 -0.88
C GLU A 84 -11.54 16.03 0.27
N LEU A 85 -12.39 16.02 1.31
CA LEU A 85 -12.25 15.11 2.43
C LEU A 85 -12.52 13.68 1.98
N LEU A 86 -11.55 12.79 2.25
CA LEU A 86 -11.65 11.38 1.90
C LEU A 86 -12.01 10.53 3.12
N TRP A 87 -11.45 10.83 4.29
CA TRP A 87 -11.60 9.94 5.45
C TRP A 87 -12.79 10.30 6.32
N PRO A 88 -13.54 9.31 6.85
CA PRO A 88 -14.73 9.58 7.68
C PRO A 88 -14.46 10.42 8.94
N LYS A 89 -13.23 10.40 9.45
CA LYS A 89 -12.80 11.16 10.64
C LYS A 89 -11.85 12.31 10.32
N GLU A 90 -11.71 12.66 9.04
CA GLU A 90 -10.89 13.79 8.62
C GLU A 90 -11.51 15.08 9.16
N LYS A 91 -10.68 15.91 9.81
CA LYS A 91 -11.09 17.23 10.29
C LYS A 91 -10.37 18.27 9.44
N VAL A 92 -11.12 19.24 8.94
CA VAL A 92 -10.54 20.48 8.44
C VAL A 92 -9.97 21.22 9.66
N GLU A 93 -8.67 21.50 9.65
CA GLU A 93 -8.03 22.35 10.67
C GLU A 93 -8.56 23.79 10.62
#